data_AF-A0A160P5Y7-F1
#
_entry.id   AF-A0A160P5Y7-F1
#
_cell.length_a   1.000
_cell.length_b   1.000
_cell.length_c   1.000
_cell.angle_alpha   90.00
_cell.angle_beta   90.00
_cell.angle_gamma   90.00
#
_symmetry.space_group_name_H-M   'P 1'
#
loop_
_entity.id
_entity.type
_entity.pdbx_description
1 polymer ?
#
loop_
_entity_poly.entity_id
_entity_poly.type
_entity_poly.pdbx_seq_one_letter_code
_entity_poly.pdbx_strand_id
1 'polypeptide(L)'
;MHPCARTAPHASHAPARDTRTIPGRPRPGTFDPAPGIPAEPLNDHRSKVFDGPRSGGYVRTMDILRYVAFSTDPHGGNPAGVVLDAAGLDEATMAATAAEVGYSETAFVVPRPDGTLDVRYFSPLAEVPFCGHATIATAVAHAQRHGVGDLLLHTQAGPVPVTASKRPDGAVVATLVSVTPRTVEIDEADLAELLAALRWDAADLDPALPPRVAYGGAWHPVIAAAERSRLANLDYDMTALGDLMARRGWTTIALVHRASDTVFHARNPFPPGGVVEDPATGAAAAAFGGYLRELRHVELPAVLTIHQGADMGRPSLLTVGIPADPSSGIEVTGTAVRIG
;
A
#
# COMPACT_ATOMS: atom_id res chain seq x y z
N MET A 1 68.08 -10.37 -33.86
CA MET A 1 69.11 -9.74 -33.00
C MET A 1 68.60 -9.74 -31.57
N HIS A 2 69.27 -10.48 -30.69
CA HIS A 2 69.31 -10.25 -29.24
C HIS A 2 70.76 -9.91 -28.91
N PRO A 3 71.03 -9.03 -27.92
CA PRO A 3 71.17 -9.45 -26.51
C PRO A 3 70.45 -8.51 -25.50
N CYS A 4 69.93 -8.98 -24.36
CA CYS A 4 70.60 -9.22 -23.05
C CYS A 4 71.04 -7.90 -22.35
N ALA A 5 70.83 -7.62 -21.05
CA ALA A 5 70.64 -8.48 -19.88
C ALA A 5 70.24 -7.67 -18.60
N ARG A 6 69.53 -8.36 -17.68
CA ARG A 6 69.65 -8.43 -16.19
C ARG A 6 69.54 -7.15 -15.32
N THR A 7 68.63 -7.17 -14.33
CA THR A 7 68.89 -7.58 -12.92
C THR A 7 67.58 -7.69 -12.11
N ALA A 8 67.58 -8.57 -11.09
CA ALA A 8 66.44 -9.01 -10.29
C ALA A 8 66.42 -8.37 -8.86
N PRO A 9 65.76 -8.93 -7.81
CA PRO A 9 64.66 -8.31 -7.07
C PRO A 9 65.04 -7.86 -5.64
N HIS A 10 64.19 -7.06 -4.98
CA HIS A 10 64.26 -6.87 -3.53
C HIS A 10 62.90 -7.01 -2.84
N ALA A 11 62.93 -7.80 -1.77
CA ALA A 11 61.83 -8.21 -0.93
C ALA A 11 61.57 -7.23 0.23
N SER A 12 60.31 -7.24 0.67
CA SER A 12 59.79 -7.10 2.05
C SER A 12 60.26 -5.94 2.93
N HIS A 13 59.31 -5.11 3.37
CA HIS A 13 59.13 -4.78 4.80
C HIS A 13 57.68 -4.33 5.05
N ALA A 14 56.96 -5.11 5.86
CA ALA A 14 55.68 -4.73 6.44
C ALA A 14 55.93 -3.91 7.72
N PRO A 15 55.17 -2.84 7.99
CA PRO A 15 55.20 -2.22 9.31
C PRO A 15 54.20 -2.88 10.26
N ALA A 16 54.64 -2.99 11.50
CA ALA A 16 54.04 -3.69 12.61
C ALA A 16 52.72 -3.07 13.11
N ARG A 17 51.88 -3.94 13.68
CA ARG A 17 50.64 -3.62 14.39
C ARG A 17 50.95 -2.84 15.67
N ASP A 18 50.40 -1.64 15.79
CA ASP A 18 50.29 -0.92 17.08
C ASP A 18 48.92 -1.25 17.69
N THR A 19 48.93 -2.06 18.75
CA THR A 19 47.76 -2.40 19.56
C THR A 19 47.55 -1.31 20.60
N ARG A 20 46.74 -0.31 20.26
CA ARG A 20 46.13 0.59 21.24
C ARG A 20 44.67 0.22 21.47
N THR A 21 44.40 -0.11 22.72
CA THR A 21 43.12 -0.50 23.31
C THR A 21 42.09 0.62 23.11
N ILE A 22 41.07 0.37 22.30
CA ILE A 22 39.90 1.25 22.13
C ILE A 22 38.87 0.90 23.23
N PRO A 23 38.30 1.87 23.97
CA PRO A 23 37.25 1.61 24.95
C PRO A 23 36.01 1.00 24.29
N GLY A 24 35.43 -0.01 24.94
CA GLY A 24 34.41 -0.90 24.39
C GLY A 24 33.23 -0.20 23.72
N ARG A 25 32.86 -0.69 22.54
CA ARG A 25 31.55 -0.44 21.90
C ARG A 25 30.43 -0.75 22.90
N PRO A 26 29.42 0.12 23.06
CA PRO A 26 28.19 -0.31 23.70
C PRO A 26 27.59 -1.45 22.87
N ARG A 27 27.17 -2.51 23.55
CA ARG A 27 26.48 -3.65 22.94
C ARG A 27 25.26 -3.11 22.19
N PRO A 28 24.91 -3.64 20.99
CA PRO A 28 23.64 -3.31 20.37
C PRO A 28 22.55 -3.65 21.38
N GLY A 29 21.80 -2.64 21.80
CA GLY A 29 20.60 -2.84 22.60
C GLY A 29 19.67 -3.76 21.84
N THR A 30 19.21 -4.80 22.50
CA THR A 30 18.05 -5.57 22.06
C THR A 30 16.90 -4.59 21.89
N PHE A 31 16.58 -4.26 20.64
CA PHE A 31 15.30 -3.65 20.32
C PHE A 31 14.24 -4.69 20.65
N ASP A 32 13.45 -4.43 21.69
CA ASP A 32 12.20 -5.17 21.86
C ASP A 32 11.34 -4.89 20.62
N PRO A 33 10.93 -5.92 19.86
CA PRO A 33 9.96 -5.72 18.80
C PRO A 33 8.70 -5.10 19.41
N ALA A 34 8.15 -4.08 18.74
CA ALA A 34 6.83 -3.57 19.05
C ALA A 34 5.85 -4.76 19.19
N PRO A 35 4.90 -4.73 20.14
CA PRO A 35 3.99 -5.85 20.36
C PRO A 35 3.31 -6.19 19.03
N GLY A 36 3.61 -7.40 18.53
CA GLY A 36 2.96 -7.93 17.36
C GLY A 36 1.45 -7.89 17.56
N ILE A 37 0.72 -7.61 16.48
CA ILE A 37 -0.73 -7.79 16.45
C ILE A 37 -1.00 -9.21 16.97
N PRO A 38 -1.75 -9.39 18.07
CA PRO A 38 -1.95 -10.72 18.62
C PRO A 38 -2.62 -11.60 17.57
N ALA A 39 -2.00 -12.76 17.30
CA ALA A 39 -2.61 -13.82 16.53
C ALA A 39 -3.74 -14.44 17.37
N GLU A 40 -4.91 -13.82 17.36
CA GLU A 40 -6.14 -14.47 17.83
C GLU A 40 -6.60 -15.50 16.78
N PRO A 41 -7.20 -16.63 17.22
CA PRO A 41 -7.61 -17.68 16.31
C PRO A 41 -8.63 -17.18 15.29
N LEU A 42 -8.32 -17.40 14.00
CA LEU A 42 -9.24 -17.20 12.86
C LEU A 42 -10.40 -18.20 12.96
N ASN A 43 -11.38 -17.95 13.82
CA ASN A 43 -12.70 -18.57 13.68
C ASN A 43 -13.71 -17.79 14.52
N ASP A 44 -14.31 -16.77 13.92
CA ASP A 44 -15.58 -16.25 14.43
C ASP A 44 -16.41 -15.65 13.29
N HIS A 45 -17.24 -16.49 12.66
CA HIS A 45 -18.37 -16.03 11.86
C HIS A 45 -19.40 -15.39 12.81
N ARG A 46 -19.21 -14.11 13.16
CA ARG A 46 -20.20 -13.36 13.95
C ARG A 46 -21.23 -12.73 13.04
N SER A 47 -22.42 -13.33 12.99
CA SER A 47 -23.64 -12.63 12.61
C SER A 47 -24.07 -11.74 13.78
N LYS A 48 -24.15 -10.43 13.56
CA LYS A 48 -24.60 -9.48 14.59
C LYS A 48 -26.06 -9.11 14.40
N VAL A 49 -26.85 -9.28 15.44
CA VAL A 49 -28.27 -8.88 15.52
C VAL A 49 -28.38 -7.39 15.87
N PHE A 50 -29.11 -6.61 15.07
CA PHE A 50 -29.46 -5.22 15.40
C PHE A 50 -30.97 -4.99 15.39
N ASP A 51 -31.45 -4.19 16.35
CA ASP A 51 -32.87 -3.80 16.49
C ASP A 51 -33.08 -2.46 15.76
N GLY A 52 -33.62 -2.51 14.53
CA GLY A 52 -33.96 -1.32 13.73
C GLY A 52 -35.31 -0.70 14.14
N PRO A 53 -35.68 0.48 13.61
CA PRO A 53 -36.96 1.13 13.93
C PRO A 53 -38.14 0.19 13.66
N ARG A 54 -38.92 -0.08 14.70
CA ARG A 54 -39.96 -1.12 14.71
C ARG A 54 -41.13 -0.78 13.80
N SER A 55 -41.09 -1.32 12.59
CA SER A 55 -42.27 -1.68 11.80
C SER A 55 -42.05 -3.07 11.20
N GLY A 56 -42.29 -4.10 12.02
CA GLY A 56 -42.42 -5.50 11.57
C GLY A 56 -41.19 -6.40 11.74
N GLY A 57 -40.95 -6.89 12.95
CA GLY A 57 -40.67 -8.31 13.24
C GLY A 57 -39.52 -9.07 12.58
N TYR A 58 -38.52 -8.46 11.94
CA TYR A 58 -37.30 -9.16 11.51
C TYR A 58 -36.06 -8.53 12.13
N VAL A 59 -35.38 -9.31 12.96
CA VAL A 59 -33.99 -9.06 13.34
C VAL A 59 -33.14 -9.19 12.08
N ARG A 60 -32.56 -8.08 11.59
CA ARG A 60 -31.56 -8.17 10.53
C ARG A 60 -30.21 -8.47 11.14
N THR A 61 -29.67 -9.63 10.81
CA THR A 61 -28.30 -9.99 11.10
C THR A 61 -27.37 -9.36 10.07
N MET A 62 -26.46 -8.50 10.54
CA MET A 62 -25.37 -7.96 9.74
C MET A 62 -24.26 -9.02 9.63
N ASP A 63 -23.95 -9.42 8.40
CA ASP A 63 -22.88 -10.34 8.06
C ASP A 63 -21.58 -9.54 7.84
N ILE A 64 -20.64 -9.68 8.79
CA ILE A 64 -19.35 -9.01 8.72
C ILE A 64 -18.36 -9.99 8.10
N LEU A 65 -18.04 -9.76 6.83
CA LEU A 65 -17.00 -10.49 6.15
C LEU A 65 -15.64 -9.87 6.46
N ARG A 66 -14.61 -10.71 6.49
CA ARG A 66 -13.22 -10.30 6.69
C ARG A 66 -12.39 -10.86 5.56
N TYR A 67 -11.63 -10.00 4.91
CA TYR A 67 -10.77 -10.36 3.78
C TYR A 67 -9.37 -9.81 3.99
N VAL A 68 -8.38 -10.40 3.32
CA VAL A 68 -7.15 -9.68 2.97
C VAL A 68 -7.17 -9.40 1.47
N ALA A 69 -6.94 -8.14 1.10
CA ALA A 69 -6.83 -7.71 -0.28
C ALA A 69 -5.37 -7.75 -0.76
N PHE A 70 -5.18 -7.79 -2.08
CA PHE A 70 -3.88 -7.85 -2.76
C PHE A 70 -3.04 -9.09 -2.42
N SER A 71 -3.64 -10.16 -1.92
CA SER A 71 -2.95 -11.43 -1.69
C SER A 71 -3.89 -12.62 -1.93
N THR A 72 -3.31 -13.73 -2.37
CA THR A 72 -3.96 -15.05 -2.41
C THR A 72 -3.73 -15.85 -1.12
N ASP A 73 -2.87 -15.37 -0.23
CA ASP A 73 -2.55 -15.97 1.06
C ASP A 73 -3.25 -15.17 2.18
N PRO A 74 -4.07 -15.82 3.04
CA PRO A 74 -4.73 -15.17 4.17
C PRO A 74 -3.77 -14.49 5.17
N HIS A 75 -2.50 -14.88 5.20
CA HIS A 75 -1.47 -14.28 6.04
C HIS A 75 -0.79 -13.06 5.39
N GLY A 76 -0.98 -12.85 4.09
CA GLY A 76 -0.45 -11.70 3.36
C GLY A 76 -1.42 -10.52 3.31
N GLY A 77 -1.24 -9.66 2.30
CA GLY A 77 -2.24 -8.66 1.92
C GLY A 77 -2.52 -7.57 2.96
N ASN A 78 -3.55 -6.79 2.68
CA ASN A 78 -4.09 -5.74 3.56
C ASN A 78 -5.50 -6.12 4.06
N PRO A 79 -5.74 -6.28 5.38
CA PRO A 79 -7.04 -6.69 5.90
C PRO A 79 -8.12 -5.63 5.69
N ALA A 80 -9.31 -6.08 5.32
CA ALA A 80 -10.51 -5.25 5.24
C ALA A 80 -11.72 -5.96 5.84
N GLY A 81 -12.54 -5.20 6.55
CA GLY A 81 -13.91 -5.59 6.85
C GLY A 81 -14.81 -5.28 5.66
N VAL A 82 -15.80 -6.13 5.38
CA VAL A 82 -16.80 -5.90 4.33
C VAL A 82 -18.19 -6.29 4.84
N VAL A 83 -19.12 -5.35 4.78
CA VAL A 83 -20.55 -5.56 5.03
C VAL A 83 -21.29 -5.31 3.72
N LEU A 84 -21.70 -6.39 3.04
CA LEU A 84 -22.34 -6.32 1.72
C LEU A 84 -23.81 -5.86 1.74
N ASP A 85 -24.46 -5.89 2.91
CA ASP A 85 -25.81 -5.34 3.12
C ASP A 85 -25.80 -4.48 4.39
N ALA A 86 -25.54 -3.19 4.19
CA ALA A 86 -25.54 -2.16 5.22
C ALA A 86 -26.83 -1.31 5.19
N ALA A 87 -27.86 -1.73 4.45
CA ALA A 87 -29.07 -0.92 4.29
C ALA A 87 -29.75 -0.71 5.65
N GLY A 88 -29.98 0.55 6.04
CA GLY A 88 -30.63 0.91 7.30
C GLY A 88 -29.73 0.91 8.54
N LEU A 89 -28.42 0.74 8.38
CA LEU A 89 -27.46 1.05 9.44
C LEU A 89 -27.26 2.57 9.51
N ASP A 90 -27.16 3.11 10.72
CA ASP A 90 -26.73 4.50 10.92
C ASP A 90 -25.19 4.60 11.01
N GLU A 91 -24.68 5.82 10.94
CA GLU A 91 -23.25 6.10 10.99
C GLU A 91 -22.59 5.62 12.30
N ALA A 92 -23.28 5.79 13.43
CA ALA A 92 -22.77 5.35 14.72
C ALA A 92 -22.57 3.83 14.76
N THR A 93 -23.51 3.06 14.18
CA THR A 93 -23.40 1.60 14.08
C THR A 93 -22.29 1.17 13.13
N MET A 94 -22.12 1.86 11.99
CA MET A 94 -21.02 1.58 11.05
C MET A 94 -19.66 1.84 11.71
N ALA A 95 -19.49 2.99 12.37
CA ALA A 95 -18.26 3.35 13.07
C ALA A 95 -17.94 2.38 14.22
N ALA A 96 -18.92 2.05 15.07
CA ALA A 96 -18.74 1.08 16.15
C ALA A 96 -18.38 -0.32 15.63
N THR A 97 -18.95 -0.71 14.49
CA THR A 97 -18.62 -1.97 13.83
C THR A 97 -17.18 -1.97 13.31
N ALA A 98 -16.75 -0.92 12.63
CA ALA A 98 -15.38 -0.80 12.13
C ALA A 98 -14.35 -0.83 13.27
N ALA A 99 -14.66 -0.14 14.38
CA ALA A 99 -13.84 -0.17 15.59
C ALA A 99 -13.73 -1.58 16.20
N GLU A 100 -14.80 -2.37 16.20
CA GLU A 100 -14.75 -3.77 16.66
C GLU A 100 -14.02 -4.69 15.68
N VAL A 101 -14.16 -4.48 14.37
CA VAL A 101 -13.41 -5.26 13.36
C VAL A 101 -11.91 -5.02 13.54
N GLY A 102 -11.50 -3.78 13.86
CA GLY A 102 -10.12 -3.47 14.24
C GLY A 102 -9.11 -3.51 13.10
N TYR A 103 -9.57 -3.63 11.85
CA TYR A 103 -8.74 -3.48 10.66
C TYR A 103 -8.60 -2.00 10.28
N SER A 104 -7.70 -1.68 9.35
CA SER A 104 -7.49 -0.30 8.90
C SER A 104 -8.79 0.31 8.38
N GLU A 105 -9.55 -0.44 7.58
CA GLU A 105 -10.88 -0.02 7.11
C GLU A 105 -11.90 -1.16 7.04
N THR A 106 -13.16 -0.80 7.24
CA THR A 106 -14.34 -1.62 6.96
C THR A 106 -15.24 -0.90 5.94
N ALA A 107 -15.61 -1.60 4.86
CA ALA A 107 -16.51 -1.11 3.83
C ALA A 107 -17.96 -1.54 4.11
N PHE A 108 -18.89 -0.60 3.96
CA PHE A 108 -20.33 -0.80 4.14
C PHE A 108 -21.05 -0.50 2.83
N VAL A 109 -21.75 -1.50 2.29
CA VAL A 109 -22.36 -1.45 0.97
C VAL A 109 -23.87 -1.36 1.07
N VAL A 110 -24.46 -0.43 0.33
CA VAL A 110 -25.91 -0.29 0.18
C VAL A 110 -26.25 -0.37 -1.31
N PRO A 111 -26.96 -1.43 -1.77
CA PRO A 111 -27.39 -1.53 -3.16
C PRO A 111 -28.38 -0.43 -3.55
N ARG A 112 -28.25 0.09 -4.79
CA ARG A 112 -29.16 1.08 -5.36
C ARG A 112 -30.09 0.45 -6.40
N PRO A 113 -31.28 1.03 -6.65
CA PRO A 113 -32.25 0.47 -7.61
C PRO A 113 -31.75 0.38 -9.06
N ASP A 114 -30.77 1.22 -9.43
CA ASP A 114 -30.15 1.25 -10.77
C ASP A 114 -29.02 0.20 -10.94
N GLY A 115 -28.78 -0.64 -9.93
CA GLY A 115 -27.74 -1.67 -9.94
C GLY A 115 -26.36 -1.18 -9.51
N THR A 116 -26.20 0.12 -9.21
CA THR A 116 -24.97 0.68 -8.64
C THR A 116 -24.96 0.51 -7.11
N LEU A 117 -23.83 0.81 -6.46
CA LEU A 117 -23.66 0.57 -5.03
C LEU A 117 -23.22 1.87 -4.33
N ASP A 118 -23.91 2.27 -3.24
CA ASP A 118 -23.34 3.24 -2.31
C ASP A 118 -22.36 2.51 -1.38
N VAL A 119 -21.15 3.04 -1.22
CA VAL A 119 -20.11 2.44 -0.36
C VAL A 119 -19.52 3.49 0.56
N ARG A 120 -19.54 3.22 1.86
CA ARG A 120 -18.88 4.02 2.90
C ARG A 120 -17.72 3.24 3.51
N TYR A 121 -16.65 3.94 3.88
CA TYR A 121 -15.46 3.34 4.45
C TYR A 121 -15.20 3.92 5.82
N PHE A 122 -15.04 3.08 6.83
CA PHE A 122 -14.73 3.51 8.18
C PHE A 122 -13.42 2.89 8.63
N SER A 123 -12.52 3.74 9.10
CA SER A 123 -11.45 3.30 10.00
C SER A 123 -12.01 3.07 11.41
N PRO A 124 -11.21 2.53 12.35
CA PRO A 124 -11.63 2.44 13.75
C PRO A 124 -11.93 3.79 14.41
N LEU A 125 -11.45 4.90 13.84
CA LEU A 125 -11.56 6.24 14.44
C LEU A 125 -12.57 7.14 13.75
N ALA A 126 -12.73 7.04 12.43
CA ALA A 126 -13.57 7.92 11.63
C ALA A 126 -13.91 7.33 10.25
N GLU A 127 -14.93 7.90 9.60
CA GLU A 127 -15.17 7.68 8.17
C GLU A 127 -14.04 8.28 7.33
N VAL A 128 -13.63 7.56 6.28
CA VAL A 128 -12.65 8.00 5.29
C VAL A 128 -13.31 8.07 3.91
N PRO A 129 -12.92 9.02 3.05
CA PRO A 129 -13.66 9.28 1.83
C PRO A 129 -13.54 8.14 0.79
N PHE A 130 -12.45 7.37 0.85
CA PHE A 130 -12.15 6.25 -0.04
C PHE A 130 -11.03 5.37 0.55
N CYS A 131 -11.09 4.06 0.30
CA CYS A 131 -9.98 3.14 0.61
C CYS A 131 -9.85 2.03 -0.45
N GLY A 132 -8.74 2.03 -1.18
CA GLY A 132 -8.55 1.14 -2.33
C GLY A 132 -8.54 -0.36 -2.01
N HIS A 133 -7.90 -0.79 -0.92
CA HIS A 133 -7.85 -2.22 -0.59
C HIS A 133 -9.22 -2.73 -0.09
N ALA A 134 -9.96 -1.90 0.65
CA ALA A 134 -11.33 -2.20 1.05
C ALA A 134 -12.29 -2.22 -0.16
N THR A 135 -12.06 -1.37 -1.17
CA THR A 135 -12.76 -1.43 -2.46
C THR A 135 -12.50 -2.75 -3.19
N ILE A 136 -11.23 -3.19 -3.29
CA ILE A 136 -10.88 -4.50 -3.90
C ILE A 136 -11.53 -5.65 -3.14
N ALA A 137 -11.44 -5.67 -1.80
CA ALA A 137 -12.09 -6.69 -0.97
C ALA A 137 -13.61 -6.71 -1.19
N THR A 138 -14.24 -5.53 -1.23
CA THR A 138 -15.68 -5.37 -1.45
C THR A 138 -16.10 -5.90 -2.82
N ALA A 139 -15.39 -5.53 -3.88
CA ALA A 139 -15.72 -5.97 -5.23
C ALA A 139 -15.52 -7.48 -5.42
N VAL A 140 -14.47 -8.06 -4.82
CA VAL A 140 -14.25 -9.51 -4.82
C VAL A 140 -15.36 -10.23 -4.04
N ALA A 141 -15.70 -9.77 -2.83
CA ALA A 141 -16.76 -10.34 -2.01
C ALA A 141 -18.13 -10.25 -2.69
N HIS A 142 -18.43 -9.10 -3.30
CA HIS A 142 -19.64 -8.89 -4.10
C HIS A 142 -19.68 -9.86 -5.28
N ALA A 143 -18.59 -9.99 -6.03
CA ALA A 143 -18.53 -10.88 -7.20
C ALA A 143 -18.63 -12.36 -6.83
N GLN A 144 -18.12 -12.77 -5.65
CA GLN A 144 -18.31 -14.12 -5.13
C GLN A 144 -19.77 -14.42 -4.79
N ARG A 145 -20.55 -13.42 -4.36
CA ARG A 145 -21.97 -13.57 -4.00
C ARG A 145 -22.92 -13.40 -5.19
N HIS A 146 -22.61 -12.50 -6.11
CA HIS A 146 -23.54 -12.05 -7.16
C HIS A 146 -23.05 -12.33 -8.59
N GLY A 147 -21.81 -12.80 -8.76
CA GLY A 147 -21.17 -12.97 -10.06
C GLY A 147 -20.26 -11.81 -10.45
N VAL A 148 -19.34 -12.08 -11.37
CA VAL A 148 -18.41 -11.07 -11.91
C VAL A 148 -19.12 -10.09 -12.83
N GLY A 149 -18.58 -8.88 -12.97
CA GLY A 149 -19.14 -7.82 -13.80
C GLY A 149 -18.60 -6.45 -13.42
N ASP A 150 -19.09 -5.44 -14.14
CA ASP A 150 -18.79 -4.04 -13.88
C ASP A 150 -19.67 -3.51 -12.74
N LEU A 151 -19.05 -2.71 -11.88
CA LEU A 151 -19.65 -2.05 -10.73
C LEU A 151 -19.33 -0.56 -10.80
N LEU A 152 -20.31 0.27 -10.44
CA LEU A 152 -20.09 1.67 -10.14
C LEU A 152 -20.33 1.89 -8.65
N LEU A 153 -19.28 2.28 -7.93
CA LEU A 153 -19.35 2.53 -6.50
C LEU A 153 -19.46 4.03 -6.25
N HIS A 154 -20.54 4.46 -5.61
CA HIS A 154 -20.73 5.83 -5.15
C HIS A 154 -20.09 5.97 -3.76
N THR A 155 -19.01 6.75 -3.68
CA THR A 155 -18.25 7.00 -2.46
C THR A 155 -18.25 8.50 -2.12
N GLN A 156 -17.77 8.88 -0.94
CA GLN A 156 -17.57 10.30 -0.60
C GLN A 156 -16.52 10.98 -1.49
N ALA A 157 -15.57 10.21 -2.04
CA ALA A 157 -14.61 10.70 -3.04
C ALA A 157 -15.21 10.80 -4.47
N GLY A 158 -16.47 10.41 -4.66
CA GLY A 158 -17.14 10.39 -5.96
C GLY A 158 -17.34 8.96 -6.51
N PRO A 159 -17.78 8.83 -7.77
CA PRO A 159 -18.00 7.54 -8.42
C PRO A 159 -16.66 6.84 -8.74
N VAL A 160 -16.56 5.57 -8.38
CA VAL A 160 -15.39 4.71 -8.64
C VAL A 160 -15.81 3.52 -9.50
N PRO A 161 -15.42 3.49 -10.78
CA PRO A 161 -15.62 2.32 -11.64
C PRO A 161 -14.74 1.16 -11.17
N VAL A 162 -15.34 -0.02 -11.04
CA VAL A 162 -14.63 -1.25 -10.68
C VAL A 162 -15.11 -2.40 -11.56
N THR A 163 -14.19 -3.13 -12.18
CA THR A 163 -14.51 -4.35 -12.91
C THR A 163 -14.04 -5.56 -12.12
N ALA A 164 -14.97 -6.45 -11.76
CA ALA A 164 -14.63 -7.76 -11.22
C ALA A 164 -14.59 -8.79 -12.36
N SER A 165 -13.58 -9.64 -12.39
CA SER A 165 -13.42 -10.70 -13.40
C SER A 165 -12.81 -11.96 -12.79
N LYS A 166 -12.82 -13.07 -13.54
CA LYS A 166 -12.14 -14.31 -13.17
C LYS A 166 -10.86 -14.47 -14.00
N ARG A 167 -9.76 -14.76 -13.32
CA ARG A 167 -8.53 -15.23 -13.97
C ARG A 167 -8.70 -16.66 -14.51
N PRO A 168 -7.82 -17.13 -15.40
CA PRO A 168 -7.88 -18.49 -15.95
C PRO A 168 -7.84 -19.60 -14.89
N ASP A 169 -7.20 -19.35 -13.75
CA ASP A 169 -7.15 -20.25 -12.58
C ASP A 169 -8.44 -20.23 -11.73
N GLY A 170 -9.43 -19.42 -12.11
CA GLY A 170 -10.70 -19.27 -11.42
C GLY A 170 -10.70 -18.22 -10.30
N ALA A 171 -9.56 -17.62 -9.97
CA ALA A 171 -9.47 -16.59 -8.94
C ALA A 171 -10.23 -15.32 -9.36
N VAL A 172 -11.04 -14.77 -8.46
CA VAL A 172 -11.71 -13.49 -8.68
C VAL A 172 -10.71 -12.36 -8.43
N VAL A 173 -10.64 -11.42 -9.38
CA VAL A 173 -9.90 -10.17 -9.24
C VAL A 173 -10.83 -8.99 -9.46
N ALA A 174 -10.50 -7.88 -8.84
CA ALA A 174 -11.14 -6.59 -9.07
C ALA A 174 -10.10 -5.60 -9.59
N THR A 175 -10.50 -4.76 -10.53
CA THR A 175 -9.72 -3.64 -11.05
C THR A 175 -10.48 -2.36 -10.75
N LEU A 176 -9.88 -1.47 -9.96
CA LEU A 176 -10.37 -0.10 -9.80
C LEU A 176 -9.63 0.83 -10.78
N VAL A 177 -10.31 1.85 -11.28
CA VAL A 177 -9.71 2.90 -12.09
C VAL A 177 -9.57 4.16 -11.24
N SER A 178 -8.36 4.68 -11.10
CA SER A 178 -8.12 5.92 -10.37
C SER A 178 -8.72 7.12 -11.10
N VAL A 179 -8.82 8.25 -10.41
CA VAL A 179 -8.91 9.56 -11.08
C VAL A 179 -7.70 9.78 -11.98
N THR A 180 -7.80 10.72 -12.93
CA THR A 180 -6.65 11.10 -13.78
C THR A 180 -5.47 11.49 -12.89
N PRO A 181 -4.30 10.82 -13.04
CA PRO A 181 -3.15 11.09 -12.21
C PRO A 181 -2.54 12.46 -12.53
N ARG A 182 -1.75 12.97 -11.59
CA ARG A 182 -0.98 14.21 -11.73
C ARG A 182 0.33 14.09 -10.99
N THR A 183 1.41 14.60 -11.55
CA THR A 183 2.72 14.66 -10.89
C THR A 183 3.19 16.11 -10.82
N VAL A 184 3.78 16.47 -9.68
CA VAL A 184 4.44 17.77 -9.49
C VAL A 184 5.86 17.58 -8.96
N GLU A 185 6.70 18.58 -9.18
CA GLU A 185 8.00 18.67 -8.53
C GLU A 185 7.84 18.68 -7.01
N ILE A 186 8.73 18.00 -6.30
CA ILE A 186 8.86 18.16 -4.85
C ILE A 186 9.73 19.39 -4.58
N ASP A 187 9.32 20.22 -3.62
CA ASP A 187 10.12 21.36 -3.18
C ASP A 187 11.46 20.88 -2.59
N GLU A 188 12.55 21.61 -2.83
CA GLU A 188 13.89 21.19 -2.41
C GLU A 188 14.01 21.09 -0.88
N ALA A 189 13.38 22.01 -0.14
CA ALA A 189 13.39 21.96 1.32
C ALA A 189 12.55 20.79 1.84
N ASP A 190 11.40 20.52 1.21
CA ASP A 190 10.57 19.36 1.55
C ASP A 190 11.29 18.04 1.25
N LEU A 191 12.01 17.94 0.13
CA LEU A 191 12.80 16.75 -0.20
C LEU A 191 13.93 16.56 0.79
N ALA A 192 14.65 17.62 1.17
CA ALA A 192 15.71 17.54 2.16
C ALA A 192 15.18 17.08 3.53
N GLU A 193 14.05 17.62 3.98
CA GLU A 193 13.40 17.22 5.23
C GLU A 193 12.89 15.77 5.17
N LEU A 194 12.28 15.37 4.05
CA LEU A 194 11.83 14.00 3.81
C LEU A 194 12.99 13.00 3.89
N LEU A 195 14.09 13.26 3.19
CA LEU A 195 15.27 12.38 3.20
C LEU A 195 15.92 12.33 4.58
N ALA A 196 15.98 13.46 5.29
CA ALA A 196 16.47 13.49 6.67
C ALA A 196 15.59 12.64 7.61
N ALA A 197 14.26 12.74 7.50
CA ALA A 197 13.33 11.93 8.28
C ALA A 197 13.47 10.44 7.94
N LEU A 198 13.65 10.10 6.66
CA LEU A 198 13.91 8.74 6.20
C LEU A 198 15.31 8.23 6.58
N ARG A 199 16.24 9.12 6.97
CA ARG A 199 17.67 8.86 7.18
C ARG A 199 18.38 8.38 5.90
N TRP A 200 18.02 8.98 4.77
CA TRP A 200 18.56 8.67 3.44
C TRP A 200 19.42 9.84 2.95
N ASP A 201 20.42 9.52 2.14
CA ASP A 201 21.21 10.50 1.41
C ASP A 201 20.81 10.51 -0.08
N ALA A 202 21.19 11.56 -0.82
CA ALA A 202 20.93 11.64 -2.26
C ALA A 202 21.53 10.46 -3.05
N ALA A 203 22.62 9.87 -2.55
CA ALA A 203 23.26 8.70 -3.17
C ALA A 203 22.46 7.40 -3.00
N ASP A 204 21.49 7.36 -2.08
CA ASP A 204 20.58 6.23 -1.91
C ASP A 204 19.49 6.19 -2.98
N LEU A 205 19.34 7.27 -3.76
CA LEU A 205 18.27 7.44 -4.74
C LEU A 205 18.65 6.87 -6.11
N ASP A 206 17.67 6.31 -6.80
CA ASP A 206 17.81 5.91 -8.21
C ASP A 206 17.90 7.18 -9.08
N PRO A 207 19.04 7.45 -9.75
CA PRO A 207 19.19 8.65 -10.57
C PRO A 207 18.31 8.64 -11.82
N ALA A 208 17.76 7.48 -12.22
CA ALA A 208 16.88 7.36 -13.38
C ALA A 208 15.41 7.66 -13.04
N LEU A 209 15.05 7.77 -11.76
CA LEU A 209 13.69 8.02 -11.28
C LEU A 209 13.68 9.20 -10.30
N PRO A 210 13.50 10.44 -10.78
CA PRO A 210 13.62 11.62 -9.94
C PRO A 210 12.50 11.69 -8.88
N PRO A 211 12.79 12.20 -7.68
CA PRO A 211 11.76 12.49 -6.68
C PRO A 211 10.66 13.41 -7.22
N ARG A 212 9.41 13.04 -6.94
CA ARG A 212 8.20 13.81 -7.31
C ARG A 212 7.13 13.63 -6.25
N VAL A 213 6.10 14.48 -6.26
CA VAL A 213 4.84 14.21 -5.56
C VAL A 213 3.79 13.84 -6.59
N ALA A 214 3.25 12.63 -6.48
CA ALA A 214 2.29 12.07 -7.43
C ALA A 214 0.90 11.94 -6.79
N TYR A 215 -0.13 12.16 -7.59
CA TYR A 215 -1.54 12.09 -7.21
C TYR A 215 -2.23 10.96 -7.96
N GLY A 216 -2.90 10.08 -7.22
CA GLY A 216 -3.73 8.99 -7.76
C GLY A 216 -5.10 8.90 -7.09
N GLY A 217 -5.61 10.03 -6.57
CA GLY A 217 -6.74 10.10 -5.63
C GLY A 217 -6.31 10.60 -4.24
N ALA A 218 -5.04 10.42 -3.92
CA ALA A 218 -4.35 11.02 -2.79
C ALA A 218 -2.90 11.39 -3.19
N TRP A 219 -2.25 12.27 -2.42
CA TRP A 219 -0.90 12.74 -2.72
C TRP A 219 0.16 11.88 -2.03
N HIS A 220 1.16 11.44 -2.80
CA HIS A 220 2.25 10.58 -2.36
C HIS A 220 3.58 11.06 -2.95
N PRO A 221 4.57 11.44 -2.13
CA PRO A 221 5.94 11.56 -2.62
C PRO A 221 6.44 10.20 -3.11
N VAL A 222 6.93 10.16 -4.35
CA VAL A 222 7.55 8.99 -4.97
C VAL A 222 9.06 9.14 -4.84
N ILE A 223 9.67 8.24 -4.08
CA ILE A 223 11.12 8.22 -3.82
C ILE A 223 11.67 6.87 -4.24
N ALA A 224 12.43 6.85 -5.33
CA ALA A 224 13.03 5.63 -5.86
C ALA A 224 14.40 5.39 -5.22
N ALA A 225 14.58 4.21 -4.63
CA ALA A 225 15.85 3.75 -4.07
C ALA A 225 16.71 3.06 -5.14
N ALA A 226 18.00 3.39 -5.16
CA ALA A 226 18.99 2.74 -6.02
C ALA A 226 19.11 1.24 -5.72
N GLU A 227 19.01 0.84 -4.45
CA GLU A 227 19.13 -0.55 -4.02
C GLU A 227 17.89 -1.05 -3.25
N ARG A 228 17.51 -2.32 -3.49
CA ARG A 228 16.44 -3.01 -2.75
C ARG A 228 16.68 -3.05 -1.23
N SER A 229 17.96 -3.12 -0.83
CA SER A 229 18.41 -3.14 0.57
C SER A 229 17.96 -1.90 1.34
N ARG A 230 17.93 -0.73 0.69
CA ARG A 230 17.47 0.54 1.27
C ARG A 230 16.01 0.48 1.70
N LEU A 231 15.16 -0.17 0.89
CA LEU A 231 13.79 -0.45 1.29
C LEU A 231 13.73 -1.45 2.43
N ALA A 232 14.49 -2.54 2.39
CA ALA A 232 14.44 -3.59 3.42
C ALA A 232 14.79 -3.05 4.82
N ASN A 233 15.76 -2.14 4.89
CA ASN A 233 16.25 -1.52 6.11
C ASN A 233 15.52 -0.22 6.47
N LEU A 234 14.24 -0.07 6.08
CA LEU A 234 13.45 1.12 6.40
C LEU A 234 13.46 1.39 7.91
N ASP A 235 13.98 2.56 8.26
CA ASP A 235 14.07 3.09 9.61
C ASP A 235 14.00 4.61 9.47
N TYR A 236 12.96 5.22 10.03
CA TYR A 236 12.70 6.63 9.84
C TYR A 236 12.10 7.25 11.10
N ASP A 237 12.23 8.57 11.22
CA ASP A 237 11.62 9.34 12.29
C ASP A 237 10.11 9.50 12.04
N MET A 238 9.32 8.70 12.77
CA MET A 238 7.86 8.68 12.69
C MET A 238 7.23 10.05 12.92
N THR A 239 7.73 10.82 13.90
CA THR A 239 7.18 12.11 14.26
C THR A 239 7.53 13.15 13.21
N ALA A 240 8.81 13.26 12.84
CA ALA A 240 9.25 14.23 11.84
C ALA A 240 8.57 14.00 10.48
N LEU A 241 8.49 12.73 10.04
CA LEU A 241 7.83 12.41 8.77
C LEU A 241 6.32 12.69 8.83
N GLY A 242 5.66 12.35 9.94
CA GLY A 242 4.24 12.64 10.15
C GLY A 242 3.92 14.13 10.12
N ASP A 243 4.73 14.95 10.79
CA ASP A 243 4.56 16.41 10.82
C ASP A 243 4.74 17.03 9.43
N LEU A 244 5.74 16.59 8.65
CA LEU A 244 5.94 17.03 7.27
C LEU A 244 4.74 16.65 6.39
N MET A 245 4.29 15.39 6.46
CA MET A 245 3.15 14.90 5.70
C MET A 245 1.87 15.66 6.04
N ALA A 246 1.63 15.96 7.32
CA ALA A 246 0.48 16.75 7.76
C ALA A 246 0.51 18.18 7.20
N ARG A 247 1.68 18.85 7.19
CA ARG A 247 1.82 20.20 6.60
C ARG A 247 1.57 20.22 5.09
N ARG A 248 1.93 19.14 4.38
CA ARG A 248 1.82 19.05 2.92
C ARG A 248 0.58 18.32 2.41
N GLY A 249 -0.21 17.73 3.30
CA GLY A 249 -1.38 16.94 2.93
C GLY A 249 -1.02 15.65 2.18
N TRP A 250 0.13 15.05 2.50
CA TRP A 250 0.55 13.77 1.93
C TRP A 250 -0.03 12.59 2.72
N THR A 251 -0.41 11.53 2.02
CA THR A 251 -1.09 10.37 2.62
C THR A 251 -0.10 9.27 3.02
N THR A 252 0.76 8.84 2.10
CA THR A 252 1.90 7.95 2.37
C THR A 252 3.11 8.42 1.58
N ILE A 253 4.28 7.86 1.86
CA ILE A 253 5.46 8.01 0.99
C ILE A 253 5.60 6.76 0.13
N ALA A 254 5.54 6.87 -1.19
CA ALA A 254 5.74 5.75 -2.11
C ALA A 254 7.25 5.50 -2.30
N LEU A 255 7.85 4.72 -1.40
CA LEU A 255 9.23 4.26 -1.55
C LEU A 255 9.26 3.09 -2.52
N VAL A 256 10.02 3.21 -3.61
CA VAL A 256 10.05 2.19 -4.68
C VAL A 256 11.46 1.77 -5.03
N HIS A 257 11.63 0.54 -5.50
CA HIS A 257 12.87 0.06 -6.10
C HIS A 257 12.54 -0.69 -7.39
N ARG A 258 13.20 -0.33 -8.49
CA ARG A 258 13.03 -0.93 -9.81
C ARG A 258 13.79 -2.26 -9.89
N ALA A 259 13.07 -3.38 -9.94
CA ALA A 259 13.68 -4.70 -10.18
C ALA A 259 13.82 -5.01 -11.69
N SER A 260 12.89 -4.52 -12.50
CA SER A 260 12.95 -4.50 -13.96
C SER A 260 12.10 -3.34 -14.50
N ASP A 261 12.00 -3.19 -15.81
CA ASP A 261 11.19 -2.12 -16.43
C ASP A 261 9.70 -2.16 -16.04
N THR A 262 9.19 -3.32 -15.61
CA THR A 262 7.79 -3.53 -15.26
C THR A 262 7.58 -4.15 -13.87
N VAL A 263 8.64 -4.40 -13.10
CA VAL A 263 8.55 -5.01 -11.76
C VAL A 263 9.22 -4.09 -10.74
N PHE A 264 8.46 -3.77 -9.68
CA PHE A 264 8.90 -2.88 -8.61
C PHE A 264 8.65 -3.49 -7.24
N HIS A 265 9.54 -3.20 -6.29
CA HIS A 265 9.29 -3.40 -4.87
C HIS A 265 8.91 -2.07 -4.25
N ALA A 266 7.94 -2.06 -3.34
CA ALA A 266 7.47 -0.86 -2.68
C ALA A 266 7.36 -1.05 -1.16
N ARG A 267 7.52 0.06 -0.45
CA ARG A 267 7.16 0.25 0.96
C ARG A 267 6.45 1.60 1.09
N ASN A 268 5.48 1.67 2.00
CA ASN A 268 4.66 2.87 2.18
C ASN A 268 4.64 3.31 3.64
N PRO A 269 5.64 4.09 4.10
CA PRO A 269 5.56 4.81 5.37
C PRO A 269 4.21 5.51 5.53
N PHE A 270 3.53 5.25 6.64
CA PHE A 270 2.19 5.78 6.91
C PHE A 270 1.99 6.35 8.33
N PRO A 271 2.83 7.31 8.79
CA PRO A 271 2.63 7.96 10.09
C PRO A 271 1.23 8.55 10.34
N PRO A 272 0.55 9.19 9.35
CA PRO A 272 -0.80 9.70 9.57
C PRO A 272 -1.82 8.62 9.96
N GLY A 273 -1.60 7.36 9.57
CA GLY A 273 -2.40 6.21 9.96
C GLY A 273 -2.06 5.64 11.35
N GLY A 274 -1.07 6.22 12.05
CA GLY A 274 -0.62 5.74 13.36
C GLY A 274 0.19 4.43 13.32
N VAL A 275 0.56 3.97 12.13
CA VAL A 275 1.36 2.75 11.90
C VAL A 275 2.65 3.10 11.18
N VAL A 276 3.63 2.19 11.24
CA VAL A 276 4.90 2.39 10.51
C VAL A 276 4.63 2.37 9.00
N GLU A 277 3.96 1.34 8.49
CA GLU A 277 3.66 1.33 7.06
C GLU A 277 2.44 0.50 6.75
N ASP A 278 1.88 0.76 5.58
CA ASP A 278 0.72 0.08 5.03
C ASP A 278 1.18 -1.14 4.17
N PRO A 279 0.59 -2.34 4.33
CA PRO A 279 1.05 -3.54 3.62
C PRO A 279 0.71 -3.57 2.13
N ALA A 280 -0.33 -2.84 1.69
CA ALA A 280 -0.66 -2.67 0.28
C ALA A 280 -1.45 -1.39 0.03
N THR A 281 -0.84 -0.45 -0.70
CA THR A 281 -1.38 0.90 -0.87
C THR A 281 -1.79 1.18 -2.31
N GLY A 282 -3.05 0.88 -2.65
CA GLY A 282 -3.56 1.03 -4.02
C GLY A 282 -3.46 2.46 -4.57
N ALA A 283 -3.72 3.49 -3.74
CA ALA A 283 -3.62 4.89 -4.17
C ALA A 283 -2.18 5.30 -4.52
N ALA A 284 -1.19 4.84 -3.74
CA ALA A 284 0.22 5.06 -4.04
C ALA A 284 0.65 4.32 -5.32
N ALA A 285 0.16 3.10 -5.53
CA ALA A 285 0.40 2.35 -6.77
C ALA A 285 -0.19 3.05 -8.01
N ALA A 286 -1.41 3.58 -7.91
CA ALA A 286 -2.02 4.39 -8.96
C ALA A 286 -1.20 5.67 -9.24
N ALA A 287 -0.83 6.40 -8.19
CA ALA A 287 -0.01 7.61 -8.29
C ALA A 287 1.35 7.29 -8.96
N PHE A 288 1.98 6.17 -8.59
CA PHE A 288 3.24 5.73 -9.16
C PHE A 288 3.12 5.35 -10.66
N GLY A 289 2.05 4.67 -11.05
CA GLY A 289 1.78 4.41 -12.47
C GLY A 289 1.60 5.70 -13.28
N GLY A 290 0.92 6.70 -12.70
CA GLY A 290 0.79 8.04 -13.28
C GLY A 290 2.12 8.76 -13.43
N TYR A 291 2.95 8.72 -12.39
CA TYR A 291 4.32 9.24 -12.39
C TYR A 291 5.17 8.64 -13.51
N LEU A 292 5.15 7.30 -13.68
CA LEU A 292 5.91 6.63 -14.75
C LEU A 292 5.42 7.02 -16.14
N ARG A 293 4.09 7.17 -16.32
CA ARG A 293 3.48 7.62 -17.57
C ARG A 293 3.89 9.05 -17.92
N GLU A 294 3.72 9.99 -16.99
CA GLU A 294 3.96 11.42 -17.23
C GLU A 294 5.43 11.73 -17.50
N LEU A 295 6.34 11.06 -16.79
CA LEU A 295 7.78 11.20 -16.99
C LEU A 295 8.35 10.30 -18.09
N ARG A 296 7.50 9.50 -18.77
CA ARG A 296 7.89 8.60 -19.86
C ARG A 296 8.97 7.58 -19.46
N HIS A 297 8.86 7.04 -18.26
CA HIS A 297 9.75 6.00 -17.75
C HIS A 297 9.32 4.58 -18.12
N VAL A 298 8.23 4.43 -18.89
CA VAL A 298 7.72 3.16 -19.42
C VAL A 298 7.09 3.38 -20.80
N GLU A 299 7.13 2.36 -21.67
CA GLU A 299 6.39 2.35 -22.94
C GLU A 299 4.91 2.04 -22.71
N LEU A 300 4.01 2.72 -23.42
CA LEU A 300 2.57 2.64 -23.19
C LEU A 300 1.83 1.91 -24.33
N PRO A 301 0.75 1.16 -24.02
CA PRO A 301 0.24 0.86 -22.68
C PRO A 301 1.17 -0.09 -21.91
N ALA A 302 1.22 0.04 -20.59
CA ALA A 302 2.07 -0.78 -19.74
C ALA A 302 1.26 -1.54 -18.69
N VAL A 303 1.82 -2.65 -18.20
CA VAL A 303 1.33 -3.34 -17.01
C VAL A 303 2.51 -3.55 -16.08
N LEU A 304 2.39 -3.06 -14.85
CA LEU A 304 3.40 -3.20 -13.82
C LEU A 304 2.98 -4.23 -12.78
N THR A 305 3.98 -4.87 -12.20
CA THR A 305 3.85 -5.68 -10.99
C THR A 305 4.54 -4.96 -9.84
N ILE A 306 3.78 -4.64 -8.79
CA ILE A 306 4.31 -4.01 -7.58
C ILE A 306 4.20 -5.00 -6.42
N HIS A 307 5.34 -5.37 -5.86
CA HIS A 307 5.45 -6.16 -4.63
C HIS A 307 5.54 -5.22 -3.42
N GLN A 308 4.58 -5.29 -2.51
CA GLN A 308 4.57 -4.49 -1.28
C GLN A 308 4.38 -5.39 -0.05
N GLY A 309 4.76 -4.90 1.13
CA GLY A 309 4.50 -5.57 2.41
C GLY A 309 5.34 -6.82 2.66
N ALA A 310 6.21 -7.23 1.73
CA ALA A 310 7.08 -8.39 1.90
C ALA A 310 7.99 -8.26 3.14
N ASP A 311 8.59 -7.08 3.35
CA ASP A 311 9.46 -6.82 4.51
C ASP A 311 8.67 -6.73 5.84
N MET A 312 7.34 -6.59 5.77
CA MET A 312 6.43 -6.62 6.92
C MET A 312 5.96 -8.04 7.27
N GLY A 313 6.34 -9.05 6.47
CA GLY A 313 5.75 -10.39 6.55
C GLY A 313 4.31 -10.46 6.03
N ARG A 314 3.85 -9.42 5.31
CA ARG A 314 2.51 -9.33 4.71
C ARG A 314 2.61 -9.15 3.18
N PRO A 315 3.16 -10.15 2.46
CA PRO A 315 3.39 -10.04 1.03
C PRO A 315 2.09 -9.71 0.29
N SER A 316 2.16 -8.69 -0.55
CA SER A 316 1.05 -8.17 -1.34
C SER A 316 1.49 -7.94 -2.78
N LEU A 317 0.59 -8.18 -3.72
CA LEU A 317 0.80 -8.04 -5.15
C LEU A 317 -0.25 -7.11 -5.75
N LEU A 318 0.19 -5.95 -6.23
CA LEU A 318 -0.64 -5.01 -6.98
C LEU A 318 -0.24 -5.09 -8.45
N THR A 319 -1.22 -5.27 -9.33
CA THR A 319 -1.03 -5.17 -10.78
C THR A 319 -1.52 -3.80 -11.22
N VAL A 320 -0.66 -3.00 -11.86
CA VAL A 320 -0.97 -1.62 -12.27
C VAL A 320 -1.03 -1.54 -13.78
N GLY A 321 -2.24 -1.35 -14.33
CA GLY A 321 -2.44 -1.07 -15.75
C GLY A 321 -2.30 0.42 -16.02
N ILE A 322 -1.47 0.76 -17.01
CA ILE A 322 -1.20 2.14 -17.40
C ILE A 322 -1.68 2.32 -18.86
N PRO A 323 -2.89 2.85 -19.06
CA PRO A 323 -3.40 3.06 -20.41
C PRO A 323 -2.62 4.17 -21.14
N ALA A 324 -2.56 4.07 -22.46
CA ALA A 324 -1.90 5.05 -23.33
C ALA A 324 -2.64 6.39 -23.43
N ASP A 325 -3.96 6.40 -23.18
CA ASP A 325 -4.75 7.63 -23.15
C ASP A 325 -4.36 8.48 -21.93
N PRO A 326 -3.79 9.69 -22.11
CA PRO A 326 -3.36 10.53 -20.99
C PRO A 326 -4.53 11.03 -20.13
N SER A 327 -5.76 11.04 -20.64
CA SER A 327 -6.95 11.45 -19.88
C SER A 327 -7.48 10.35 -18.96
N SER A 328 -7.10 9.10 -19.22
CA SER A 328 -7.51 7.94 -18.42
C SER A 328 -6.87 7.93 -17.04
N GLY A 329 -7.57 7.29 -16.10
CA GLY A 329 -6.99 6.90 -14.81
C GLY A 329 -5.94 5.79 -14.94
N ILE A 330 -5.38 5.40 -13.81
CA ILE A 330 -4.51 4.24 -13.68
C ILE A 330 -5.33 3.09 -13.10
N GLU A 331 -5.19 1.91 -13.70
CA GLU A 331 -5.89 0.70 -13.28
C GLU A 331 -5.09 0.03 -12.17
N VAL A 332 -5.73 -0.29 -11.04
CA VAL A 332 -5.13 -1.06 -9.96
C VAL A 332 -5.94 -2.32 -9.75
N THR A 333 -5.31 -3.46 -10.04
CA THR A 333 -5.92 -4.78 -9.96
C THR A 333 -5.37 -5.55 -8.77
N GLY A 334 -6.27 -6.21 -8.03
CA GLY A 334 -5.93 -7.10 -6.94
C GLY A 334 -6.94 -8.23 -6.79
N THR A 335 -6.53 -9.31 -6.12
CA THR A 335 -7.46 -10.32 -5.61
C THR A 335 -7.70 -10.09 -4.11
N ALA A 336 -8.62 -10.83 -3.52
CA ALA A 336 -8.82 -10.86 -2.08
C ALA A 336 -9.25 -12.26 -1.64
N VAL A 337 -8.80 -12.67 -0.46
CA VAL A 337 -9.18 -13.95 0.15
C VAL A 337 -9.85 -13.73 1.50
N ARG A 338 -10.92 -14.48 1.75
CA ARG A 338 -11.67 -14.41 3.00
C ARG A 338 -10.82 -14.99 4.14
N ILE A 339 -10.86 -14.34 5.29
CA ILE A 339 -10.20 -14.78 6.53
C ILE A 339 -11.25 -14.94 7.63
N GLY A 340 -11.38 -16.14 8.21
CA GLY A 340 -12.48 -16.46 9.13
C GLY A 340 -13.75 -16.83 8.39
#